data_AF-A0A1F4V861-F1
#
_entry.id   AF-A0A1F4V861-F1
#
_cell.length_a   1.000
_cell.length_b   1.000
_cell.length_c   1.000
_cell.angle_alpha   90.00
_cell.angle_beta   90.00
_cell.angle_gamma   90.00
#
_symmetry.space_group_name_H-M   'P 1'
#
loop_
_entity.id
_entity.type
_entity.pdbx_description
1 polymer ?
#
loop_
_entity_poly.entity_id
_entity_poly.type
_entity_poly.pdbx_seq_one_letter_code
_entity_poly.pdbx_strand_id
1 'polypeptide(L)'
;MLLTASLGLLVSGKSNAYAQSNTNYPPLIQKLIERFNLNTTEVDEVILEAKNQKHEEMKQNHSERLDQAVTEGKITSEQKDQILAKLEDWHSKKEDLMNLTPEERKTKMQEMRTELESWVDENGIDMSLLLGFGHKIFMKGFHNGYMMGHW
;
A
#
# COMPACT_ATOMS: atom_id res chain seq x y z
N MET A 1 -8.94 13.26 -54.91
CA MET A 1 -10.34 12.99 -54.48
C MET A 1 -10.40 11.50 -54.17
N LEU A 2 -10.68 10.98 -52.97
CA LEU A 2 -11.19 11.51 -51.71
C LEU A 2 -10.49 10.73 -50.57
N LEU A 3 -10.01 11.47 -49.56
CA LEU A 3 -9.56 10.94 -48.27
C LEU A 3 -10.80 10.72 -47.40
N THR A 4 -11.07 9.49 -46.95
CA THR A 4 -12.00 9.24 -45.85
C THR A 4 -11.20 8.73 -44.65
N ALA A 5 -10.75 9.66 -43.83
CA ALA A 5 -10.22 9.39 -42.50
C ALA A 5 -11.40 9.09 -41.56
N SER A 6 -11.64 7.81 -41.27
CA SER A 6 -12.54 7.39 -40.20
C SER A 6 -11.80 7.45 -38.87
N LEU A 7 -11.91 8.58 -38.19
CA LEU A 7 -11.52 8.76 -36.80
C LEU A 7 -12.47 7.92 -35.93
N GLY A 8 -12.06 6.71 -35.56
CA GLY A 8 -12.74 5.91 -34.55
C GLY A 8 -12.44 6.48 -33.18
N LEU A 9 -13.32 7.34 -32.67
CA LEU A 9 -13.28 7.81 -31.28
C LEU A 9 -13.67 6.63 -30.37
N LEU A 10 -12.68 5.85 -29.91
CA LEU A 10 -12.89 4.87 -28.85
C LEU A 10 -13.13 5.63 -27.55
N VAL A 11 -14.41 5.84 -27.23
CA VAL A 11 -14.82 6.27 -25.90
C VAL A 11 -14.60 5.09 -24.97
N SER A 12 -13.48 5.11 -24.24
CA SER A 12 -13.23 4.23 -23.12
C SER A 12 -14.23 4.55 -22.01
N GLY A 13 -15.42 3.97 -22.09
CA GLY A 13 -16.37 3.98 -20.99
C GLY A 13 -15.75 3.26 -19.81
N LYS A 14 -15.31 4.00 -18.79
CA LYS A 14 -14.98 3.44 -17.48
C LYS A 14 -16.28 2.93 -16.89
N SER A 15 -16.64 1.68 -17.17
CA SER A 15 -17.65 0.97 -16.40
C SER A 15 -17.11 0.83 -14.98
N ASN A 16 -17.59 1.66 -14.07
CA ASN A 16 -17.47 1.40 -12.63
C ASN A 16 -18.29 0.13 -12.37
N ALA A 17 -17.64 -1.03 -12.47
CA ALA A 17 -18.22 -2.26 -11.98
C ALA A 17 -18.34 -2.10 -10.47
N TYR A 18 -19.56 -1.86 -9.99
CA TYR A 18 -19.85 -1.85 -8.56
C TYR A 18 -19.66 -3.28 -8.05
N ALA A 19 -18.53 -3.56 -7.40
CA ALA A 19 -18.36 -4.77 -6.63
C ALA A 19 -19.40 -4.76 -5.51
N GLN A 20 -20.22 -5.81 -5.42
CA GLN A 20 -21.20 -5.97 -4.35
C GLN A 20 -20.47 -6.01 -3.00
N SER A 21 -20.60 -4.94 -2.23
CA SER A 21 -19.82 -4.74 -1.02
C SER A 21 -20.41 -5.56 0.13
N ASN A 22 -19.86 -6.75 0.36
CA ASN A 22 -20.06 -7.47 1.61
C ASN A 22 -19.09 -6.91 2.66
N THR A 23 -19.17 -5.60 2.92
CA THR A 23 -18.19 -4.89 3.75
C THR A 23 -18.56 -5.06 5.22
N ASN A 24 -17.82 -5.91 5.92
CA ASN A 24 -17.90 -5.95 7.37
C ASN A 24 -17.20 -4.70 7.95
N TYR A 25 -17.97 -3.62 8.15
CA TYR A 25 -17.40 -2.37 8.67
C TYR A 25 -16.87 -2.56 10.10
N PRO A 26 -15.83 -1.80 10.50
CA PRO A 26 -15.45 -1.68 11.90
C PRO A 26 -16.64 -1.23 12.78
N PRO A 27 -16.70 -1.66 14.06
CA PRO A 27 -17.83 -1.33 14.95
C PRO A 27 -18.12 0.17 15.08
N LEU A 28 -17.10 1.02 14.95
CA LEU A 28 -17.27 2.48 14.96
C LEU A 28 -18.08 2.96 13.75
N ILE A 29 -17.76 2.48 12.55
CA ILE A 29 -18.43 2.90 11.31
C ILE A 29 -19.88 2.39 11.28
N GLN A 30 -20.13 1.16 11.74
CA GLN A 30 -21.49 0.63 11.89
C GLN A 30 -22.35 1.54 12.77
N LYS A 31 -21.83 1.94 13.94
CA LYS A 31 -22.51 2.87 14.86
C LYS A 31 -22.79 4.24 14.23
N LEU A 32 -21.88 4.74 13.38
CA LEU A 32 -22.08 6.02 12.67
C LEU A 32 -23.19 5.90 11.62
N ILE A 33 -23.19 4.83 10.83
CA ILE A 33 -24.23 4.54 9.84
C ILE A 33 -25.60 4.48 10.52
N GLU A 34 -25.72 3.72 11.60
CA GLU A 34 -26.97 3.58 12.36
C GLU A 34 -27.40 4.90 13.02
N ARG A 35 -26.49 5.62 13.67
CA ARG A 35 -26.81 6.82 14.45
C ARG A 35 -27.27 7.98 13.56
N PHE A 36 -26.67 8.12 12.39
CA PHE A 36 -26.94 9.21 11.46
C PHE A 36 -27.75 8.78 10.24
N ASN A 37 -28.16 7.51 10.18
CA ASN A 37 -28.92 6.92 9.08
C ASN A 37 -28.24 7.17 7.72
N LEU A 38 -26.94 6.88 7.64
CA LEU A 38 -26.13 7.11 6.44
C LEU A 38 -26.42 6.06 5.37
N ASN A 39 -26.30 6.45 4.10
CA ASN A 39 -26.36 5.52 2.98
C ASN A 39 -25.07 4.69 2.92
N THR A 40 -25.19 3.36 2.97
CA THR A 40 -24.03 2.45 2.97
C THR A 40 -23.20 2.55 1.68
N THR A 41 -23.85 2.76 0.54
CA THR A 41 -23.15 2.91 -0.75
C THR A 41 -22.31 4.18 -0.78
N GLU A 42 -22.86 5.31 -0.30
CA GLU A 42 -22.11 6.57 -0.21
C GLU A 42 -20.96 6.46 0.80
N VAL A 43 -21.16 5.72 1.90
CA VAL A 43 -20.10 5.46 2.87
C VAL A 43 -18.98 4.62 2.26
N ASP A 44 -19.29 3.59 1.47
CA ASP A 44 -18.27 2.82 0.74
C ASP A 44 -17.48 3.70 -0.24
N GLU A 45 -18.17 4.58 -0.99
CA GLU A 45 -17.54 5.50 -1.93
C GLU A 45 -16.57 6.46 -1.21
N VAL A 46 -17.00 7.08 -0.11
CA VAL A 46 -16.15 7.99 0.68
C VAL A 46 -14.95 7.26 1.28
N ILE A 47 -15.14 6.03 1.77
CA ILE A 47 -14.03 5.22 2.31
C ILE A 47 -13.03 4.88 1.20
N LEU A 48 -13.52 4.48 0.02
CA LEU A 48 -12.67 4.17 -1.13
C LEU A 48 -11.90 5.40 -1.59
N GLU A 49 -12.56 6.56 -1.67
CA GLU A 49 -11.93 7.83 -2.00
C GLU A 49 -10.83 8.18 -1.01
N ALA A 50 -11.13 8.13 0.30
CA ALA A 50 -10.16 8.44 1.36
C ALA A 50 -8.96 7.48 1.33
N LYS A 51 -9.18 6.19 1.07
CA LYS A 51 -8.10 5.20 0.90
C LYS A 51 -7.21 5.55 -0.28
N ASN A 52 -7.79 5.86 -1.44
CA ASN A 52 -7.05 6.22 -2.65
C ASN A 52 -6.25 7.50 -2.45
N GLN A 53 -6.84 8.54 -1.84
CA GLN A 53 -6.13 9.78 -1.50
C GLN A 53 -4.94 9.51 -0.58
N LYS A 54 -5.14 8.69 0.47
CA LYS A 54 -4.06 8.35 1.39
C LYS A 54 -2.95 7.55 0.72
N HIS A 55 -3.30 6.63 -0.16
CA HIS A 55 -2.34 5.84 -0.91
C HIS A 55 -1.48 6.71 -1.83
N GLU A 56 -2.10 7.67 -2.52
CA GLU A 56 -1.39 8.62 -3.38
C GLU A 56 -0.44 9.52 -2.57
N GLU A 57 -0.90 10.05 -1.42
CA GLU A 57 -0.05 10.80 -0.49
C GLU A 57 1.15 9.95 0.00
N MET A 58 0.93 8.68 0.30
CA MET A 58 2.00 7.75 0.69
C MET A 58 3.01 7.52 -0.45
N LYS A 59 2.53 7.36 -1.69
CA LYS A 59 3.37 7.21 -2.89
C LYS A 59 4.26 8.43 -3.10
N GLN A 60 3.66 9.62 -3.04
CA GLN A 60 4.38 10.90 -3.18
C GLN A 60 5.45 11.06 -2.10
N ASN A 61 5.08 10.88 -0.83
CA ASN A 61 6.01 10.95 0.29
C ASN A 61 7.18 9.94 0.16
N HIS A 62 6.93 8.75 -0.40
CA HIS A 62 7.99 7.79 -0.66
C HIS A 62 8.90 8.23 -1.79
N SER A 63 8.33 8.69 -2.91
CA SER A 63 9.11 9.16 -4.05
C SER A 63 10.04 10.31 -3.63
N GLU A 64 9.53 11.31 -2.91
CA GLU A 64 10.33 12.46 -2.45
C GLU A 64 11.50 12.03 -1.56
N ARG A 65 11.27 11.08 -0.64
CA ARG A 65 12.34 10.55 0.23
C ARG A 65 13.39 9.78 -0.56
N LEU A 66 12.98 9.02 -1.58
CA LEU A 66 13.90 8.29 -2.43
C LEU A 66 14.67 9.23 -3.36
N ASP A 67 14.05 10.31 -3.85
CA ASP A 67 14.72 11.37 -4.60
C ASP A 67 15.82 12.03 -3.76
N GLN A 68 15.54 12.30 -2.49
CA GLN A 68 16.55 12.77 -1.55
C GLN A 68 17.67 11.73 -1.36
N ALA A 69 17.34 10.45 -1.21
CA ALA A 69 18.34 9.39 -1.05
C ALA A 69 19.24 9.21 -2.30
N VAL A 70 18.69 9.40 -3.50
CA VAL A 70 19.46 9.44 -4.76
C VAL A 70 20.39 10.66 -4.78
N THR A 71 19.87 11.83 -4.42
CA THR A 71 20.65 13.08 -4.36
C THR A 71 21.80 12.99 -3.35
N GLU A 72 21.57 12.34 -2.21
CA GLU A 72 22.57 12.07 -1.18
C GLU A 72 23.54 10.93 -1.55
N GLY A 73 23.34 10.26 -2.71
CA GLY A 73 24.18 9.16 -3.18
C GLY A 73 24.05 7.87 -2.38
N LYS A 74 22.98 7.73 -1.57
CA LYS A 74 22.71 6.53 -0.77
C LYS A 74 22.18 5.38 -1.61
N ILE A 75 21.46 5.70 -2.69
CA ILE A 75 20.92 4.75 -3.66
C ILE A 75 21.10 5.30 -5.08
N THR A 76 21.04 4.44 -6.07
CA THR A 76 21.00 4.83 -7.49
C THR A 76 19.57 5.12 -7.95
N SER A 77 19.43 5.77 -9.12
CA SER A 77 18.10 5.95 -9.76
C SER A 77 17.43 4.61 -10.06
N GLU A 78 18.20 3.58 -10.44
CA GLU A 78 17.68 2.25 -10.71
C GLU A 78 17.17 1.57 -9.43
N GLN A 79 17.90 1.72 -8.32
CA GLN A 79 17.43 1.24 -7.01
C GLN A 79 16.17 1.97 -6.55
N LYS A 80 16.03 3.28 -6.83
CA LYS A 80 14.78 4.01 -6.56
C LYS A 80 13.59 3.35 -7.28
N ASP A 81 13.73 3.06 -8.57
CA ASP A 81 12.66 2.46 -9.37
C ASP A 81 12.30 1.06 -8.86
N GLN A 82 13.30 0.26 -8.47
CA GLN A 82 13.10 -1.04 -7.83
C GLN A 82 12.35 -0.93 -6.50
N ILE A 83 12.69 0.05 -5.67
CA ILE A 83 12.01 0.29 -4.38
C ILE A 83 10.55 0.70 -4.60
N LEU A 84 10.29 1.61 -5.55
CA LEU A 84 8.92 2.03 -5.88
C LEU A 84 8.06 0.86 -6.36
N ALA A 85 8.60 0.00 -7.23
CA ALA A 85 7.91 -1.21 -7.66
C ALA A 85 7.65 -2.17 -6.49
N LYS A 86 8.62 -2.34 -5.58
CA LYS A 86 8.48 -3.22 -4.42
C LYS A 86 7.43 -2.71 -3.42
N LEU A 87 7.33 -1.40 -3.24
CA LEU A 87 6.32 -0.78 -2.38
C LEU A 87 4.90 -1.00 -2.92
N GLU A 88 4.72 -0.98 -4.23
CA GLU A 88 3.42 -1.25 -4.85
C GLU A 88 3.01 -2.71 -4.68
N ASP A 89 3.93 -3.66 -4.94
CA ASP A 89 3.72 -5.10 -4.67
C ASP A 89 3.37 -5.33 -3.19
N TRP A 90 4.12 -4.69 -2.29
CA TRP A 90 3.87 -4.78 -0.86
C TRP A 90 2.50 -4.24 -0.46
N HIS A 91 2.09 -3.10 -1.04
CA HIS A 91 0.79 -2.50 -0.78
C HIS A 91 -0.35 -3.44 -1.20
N SER A 92 -0.29 -3.98 -2.42
CA SER A 92 -1.27 -4.94 -2.93
C SER A 92 -1.40 -6.17 -2.01
N LYS A 93 -0.26 -6.78 -1.64
CA LYS A 93 -0.26 -7.92 -0.71
C LYS A 93 -0.91 -7.57 0.63
N LYS A 94 -0.70 -6.35 1.12
CA LYS A 94 -1.27 -5.88 2.39
C LYS A 94 -2.78 -5.68 2.34
N GLU A 95 -3.32 -5.31 1.18
CA GLU A 95 -4.77 -5.24 0.97
C GLU A 95 -5.40 -6.64 1.03
N ASP A 96 -4.74 -7.65 0.45
CA ASP A 96 -5.22 -9.05 0.51
C ASP A 96 -5.31 -9.58 1.95
N LEU A 97 -4.42 -9.13 2.84
CA LEU A 97 -4.43 -9.49 4.26
C LEU A 97 -5.68 -9.06 5.02
N MET A 98 -6.38 -8.03 4.53
CA MET A 98 -7.59 -7.50 5.17
C MET A 98 -8.71 -8.55 5.22
N ASN A 99 -8.71 -9.49 4.29
CA ASN A 99 -9.72 -10.54 4.17
C ASN A 99 -9.39 -11.82 4.96
N LEU A 100 -8.16 -11.92 5.51
CA LEU A 100 -7.70 -13.11 6.23
C LEU A 100 -8.10 -13.09 7.70
N THR A 101 -8.19 -14.28 8.31
CA THR A 101 -8.33 -14.42 9.77
C THR A 101 -7.07 -13.91 10.49
N PRO A 102 -7.15 -13.58 11.81
CA PRO A 102 -5.98 -13.10 12.55
C PRO A 102 -4.76 -14.04 12.51
N GLU A 103 -4.98 -15.35 12.58
CA GLU A 103 -3.89 -16.35 12.56
C GLU A 103 -3.26 -16.46 11.17
N GLU A 104 -4.08 -16.56 10.11
CA GLU A 104 -3.58 -16.58 8.73
C GLU A 104 -2.85 -15.27 8.39
N ARG A 105 -3.36 -14.15 8.88
CA ARG A 105 -2.74 -12.83 8.72
C ARG A 105 -1.39 -12.76 9.43
N LYS A 106 -1.25 -13.32 10.64
CA LYS A 106 0.04 -13.39 11.35
C LYS A 106 1.06 -14.15 10.53
N THR A 107 0.71 -15.34 10.05
CA THR A 107 1.59 -16.17 9.22
C THR A 107 1.97 -15.46 7.92
N LYS A 108 1.00 -14.89 7.20
CA LYS A 108 1.27 -14.16 5.95
C LYS A 108 2.13 -12.91 6.18
N MET A 109 1.93 -12.19 7.27
CA MET A 109 2.80 -11.06 7.63
C MET A 109 4.24 -11.49 7.93
N GLN A 110 4.46 -12.67 8.51
CA GLN A 110 5.80 -13.22 8.72
C GLN A 110 6.46 -13.59 7.40
N GLU A 111 5.75 -14.31 6.53
CA GLU A 111 6.24 -14.65 5.18
C GLU A 111 6.63 -13.39 4.40
N MET A 112 5.74 -12.40 4.39
CA MET A 112 5.97 -11.12 3.75
C MET A 112 7.20 -10.41 4.34
N ARG A 113 7.38 -10.38 5.66
CA ARG A 113 8.58 -9.79 6.28
C ARG A 113 9.86 -10.47 5.83
N THR A 114 9.91 -11.80 5.85
CA THR A 114 11.08 -12.56 5.40
C THR A 114 11.37 -12.31 3.93
N GLU A 115 10.33 -12.26 3.08
CA GLU A 115 10.48 -11.92 1.66
C GLU A 115 11.10 -10.52 1.48
N LEU A 116 10.66 -9.54 2.28
CA LEU A 116 11.17 -8.18 2.20
C LEU A 116 12.62 -8.09 2.71
N GLU A 117 12.95 -8.79 3.80
CA GLU A 117 14.31 -8.89 4.35
C GLU A 117 15.28 -9.48 3.33
N SER A 118 14.94 -10.62 2.73
CA SER A 118 15.76 -11.21 1.66
C SER A 118 15.92 -10.25 0.48
N TRP A 119 14.85 -9.60 0.05
CA TRP A 119 14.90 -8.67 -1.08
C TRP A 119 15.82 -7.47 -0.82
N VAL A 120 15.78 -6.88 0.39
CA VAL A 120 16.66 -5.74 0.69
C VAL A 120 18.13 -6.15 0.76
N ASP A 121 18.43 -7.31 1.32
CA ASP A 121 19.79 -7.83 1.44
C ASP A 121 20.39 -8.14 0.06
N GLU A 122 19.63 -8.80 -0.81
CA GLU A 122 20.04 -9.14 -2.18
C GLU A 122 20.29 -7.90 -3.04
N ASN A 123 19.54 -6.81 -2.82
CA ASN A 123 19.63 -5.59 -3.61
C ASN A 123 20.49 -4.50 -2.94
N GLY A 124 21.05 -4.77 -1.76
CA GLY A 124 21.88 -3.83 -1.01
C GLY A 124 21.13 -2.55 -0.61
N ILE A 125 19.85 -2.67 -0.27
CA ILE A 125 18.97 -1.55 0.07
C ILE A 125 18.78 -1.51 1.60
N ASP A 126 18.76 -0.31 2.18
CA ASP A 126 18.45 -0.18 3.61
C ASP A 126 16.93 -0.32 3.83
N MET A 127 16.51 -1.23 4.71
CA MET A 127 15.09 -1.46 5.05
C MET A 127 14.33 -0.19 5.48
N SER A 128 15.01 0.82 6.05
CA SER A 128 14.41 2.10 6.43
C SER A 128 14.00 2.98 5.24
N LEU A 129 14.46 2.64 4.04
CA LEU A 129 14.00 3.27 2.80
C LEU A 129 12.63 2.75 2.35
N LEU A 130 12.20 1.57 2.82
CA LEU A 130 10.88 0.99 2.53
C LEU A 130 9.86 1.26 3.65
N LEU A 131 10.33 1.30 4.89
CA LEU A 131 9.48 1.49 6.06
C LEU A 131 9.61 2.94 6.52
N GLY A 132 8.51 3.69 6.45
CA GLY A 132 8.43 5.12 6.79
C GLY A 132 9.13 5.51 8.10
N PHE A 133 9.40 6.81 8.28
CA PHE A 133 10.25 7.37 9.36
C PHE A 133 9.90 6.94 10.81
N GLY A 134 8.72 6.34 11.05
CA GLY A 134 8.36 5.70 12.33
C GLY A 134 9.09 4.39 12.64
N HIS A 135 9.77 3.78 11.66
CA HIS A 135 10.42 2.49 11.84
C HIS A 135 11.74 2.58 12.62
N LYS A 136 12.47 3.70 12.56
CA LYS A 136 13.67 3.90 13.40
C LYS A 136 13.36 3.94 14.90
N ILE A 137 12.17 4.40 15.29
CA ILE A 137 11.76 4.43 16.71
C ILE A 137 11.37 3.02 17.19
N PHE A 138 10.73 2.21 16.35
CA PHE A 138 10.39 0.83 16.68
C PHE A 138 11.59 -0.13 16.61
N MET A 139 12.47 -0.01 15.60
CA MET A 139 13.63 -0.91 15.41
C MET A 139 14.81 -0.63 16.35
N LYS A 140 14.96 0.59 16.86
CA LYS A 140 16.01 0.91 17.85
C LYS A 140 15.76 0.24 19.22
N GLY A 141 14.54 -0.27 19.45
CA GLY A 141 14.24 -1.18 20.55
C GLY A 141 14.55 -2.66 20.28
N PHE A 142 14.80 -3.05 19.03
CA PHE A 142 15.00 -4.46 18.63
C PHE A 142 16.45 -4.80 18.22
N HIS A 143 17.28 -3.83 17.87
CA HIS A 143 18.67 -4.08 17.46
C HIS A 143 19.66 -4.26 18.63
N ASN A 144 19.27 -3.98 19.88
CA ASN A 144 20.15 -4.06 21.04
C ASN A 144 20.05 -5.36 21.85
N GLY A 145 19.76 -6.48 21.17
CA GLY A 145 19.84 -7.82 21.75
C GLY A 145 18.70 -8.14 22.72
N TYR A 146 18.26 -9.39 22.69
CA TYR A 146 17.15 -9.97 23.49
C TYR A 146 15.76 -9.57 23.02
N MET A 147 15.21 -10.33 22.08
CA MET A 147 13.86 -10.94 22.18
C MET A 147 13.74 -12.08 21.15
N MET A 148 14.54 -13.13 21.33
CA MET A 148 14.12 -14.50 20.97
C MET A 148 13.26 -15.01 22.14
N GLY A 149 12.02 -14.54 22.20
CA GLY A 149 11.02 -14.97 23.16
C GLY A 149 9.80 -15.45 22.39
N HIS A 150 9.53 -16.75 22.50
CA HIS A 150 8.40 -17.46 21.92
C HIS A 150 7.07 -16.69 22.03
N TRP A 151 6.33 -16.63 20.91
CA TRP A 151 4.89 -16.37 20.85
C TRP A 151 4.20 -17.30 19.84
#